data_AF-A0A3M1ZU55-F1
#
_entry.id   AF-A0A3M1ZU55-F1
#
_cell.length_a   1.000
_cell.length_b   1.000
_cell.length_c   1.000
_cell.angle_alpha   90.00
_cell.angle_beta   90.00
_cell.angle_gamma   90.00
#
_symmetry.space_group_name_H-M   'P 1'
#
loop_
_entity.id
_entity.type
_entity.pdbx_description
1 polymer ?
#
loop_
_entity_poly.entity_id
_entity_poly.type
_entity_poly.pdbx_seq_one_letter_code
_entity_poly.pdbx_strand_id
1 'polypeptide(L)'
;MLVTDDLTLLAVLNSTIGWFLITQYCTNIQRGYQLIWEYFKEIPIPTPPIEQRKQLEVLVNRVLEISGQGPQVAAWERELNELVYGLYGLTDEEIALIEEAVGEFAQ
;
A
#
# COMPACT_ATOMS: atom_id res chain seq x y z
N MET A 1 -4.98 -13.67 -8.23
CA MET A 1 -5.82 -12.46 -8.21
C MET A 1 -6.65 -12.55 -6.95
N LEU A 2 -6.27 -11.83 -5.89
CA LEU A 2 -7.03 -11.84 -4.65
C LEU A 2 -8.28 -11.00 -4.88
N VAL A 3 -9.42 -11.68 -5.01
CA VAL A 3 -10.74 -11.04 -4.97
C VAL A 3 -11.03 -10.85 -3.48
N THR A 4 -10.56 -9.76 -2.92
CA THR A 4 -10.86 -9.39 -1.53
C THR A 4 -11.80 -8.20 -1.57
N ASP A 5 -12.93 -8.29 -0.89
CA ASP A 5 -13.92 -7.21 -0.76
C ASP A 5 -13.35 -5.99 0.00
N ASP A 6 -12.18 -6.14 0.62
CA ASP A 6 -11.49 -5.10 1.35
C ASP A 6 -10.58 -4.26 0.44
N LEU A 7 -11.20 -3.28 -0.20
CA LEU A 7 -10.52 -2.28 -1.02
C LEU A 7 -9.52 -1.44 -0.23
N THR A 8 -9.69 -1.35 1.10
CA THR A 8 -8.73 -0.66 1.98
C THR A 8 -7.44 -1.46 2.06
N LEU A 9 -7.54 -2.77 2.30
CA LEU A 9 -6.38 -3.65 2.27
C LEU A 9 -5.69 -3.59 0.90
N LEU A 10 -6.46 -3.63 -0.19
CA LEU A 10 -5.89 -3.56 -1.54
C LEU A 10 -5.16 -2.23 -1.78
N ALA A 11 -5.73 -1.12 -1.30
CA ALA A 11 -5.08 0.18 -1.36
C ALA A 11 -3.76 0.17 -0.57
N VAL A 12 -3.80 -0.27 0.70
CA VAL A 12 -2.58 -0.33 1.53
C VAL A 12 -1.53 -1.21 0.87
N LEU A 13 -1.88 -2.38 0.34
CA LEU A 13 -0.92 -3.28 -0.32
C LEU A 13 -0.34 -2.72 -1.62
N ASN A 14 -1.10 -1.91 -2.35
CA ASN A 14 -0.59 -1.21 -3.53
C ASN A 14 0.17 0.08 -3.18
N SER A 15 0.17 0.50 -1.92
CA SER A 15 0.89 1.68 -1.46
C SER A 15 2.33 1.35 -1.04
N THR A 16 3.20 2.36 -1.07
CA THR A 16 4.59 2.25 -0.61
C THR A 16 4.67 1.81 0.85
N ILE A 17 3.76 2.28 1.70
CA ILE A 17 3.75 1.87 3.11
C ILE A 17 3.34 0.42 3.31
N GLY A 18 2.44 -0.13 2.48
CA GLY A 18 2.11 -1.55 2.56
C GLY A 18 3.33 -2.42 2.27
N TRP A 19 4.10 -2.06 1.24
CA TRP A 19 5.38 -2.70 0.94
C TRP A 19 6.36 -2.57 2.09
N PHE A 20 6.51 -1.38 2.67
CA PHE A 20 7.34 -1.16 3.84
C PHE A 20 6.92 -2.07 5.02
N LEU A 21 5.63 -2.11 5.36
CA LEU A 21 5.11 -2.96 6.43
C LEU A 21 5.36 -4.44 6.13
N ILE A 22 5.22 -4.88 4.88
CA ILE A 22 5.59 -6.25 4.49
C ILE A 22 7.08 -6.50 4.76
N THR A 23 7.97 -5.56 4.44
CA THR A 23 9.41 -5.75 4.72
C THR A 23 9.74 -5.80 6.22
N GLN A 24 8.99 -5.07 7.04
CA GLN A 24 9.23 -5.01 8.48
C GLN A 24 8.65 -6.22 9.21
N TYR A 25 7.44 -6.64 8.84
CA TYR A 25 6.71 -7.70 9.54
C TYR A 25 6.93 -9.09 8.92
N CYS A 26 7.12 -9.19 7.60
CA CYS A 26 7.27 -10.49 6.93
C CYS A 26 8.74 -10.84 6.78
N THR A 27 9.08 -12.10 7.04
CA THR A 27 10.44 -12.59 6.90
C THR A 27 10.85 -12.60 5.43
N ASN A 28 11.98 -11.96 5.13
CA ASN A 28 12.59 -11.98 3.81
C ASN A 28 13.09 -13.40 3.50
N ILE A 29 12.70 -13.95 2.35
CA ILE A 29 13.18 -15.22 1.81
C ILE A 29 13.99 -14.95 0.53
N GLN A 30 14.84 -15.89 0.12
CA GLN A 30 15.90 -15.71 -0.90
C GLN A 30 15.53 -14.95 -2.20
N ARG A 31 14.25 -14.87 -2.60
CA ARG A 31 13.76 -14.08 -3.75
C ARG A 31 12.37 -13.45 -3.51
N GLY A 32 11.99 -13.10 -2.28
CA GLY A 32 10.70 -12.46 -2.00
C GLY A 32 10.34 -12.38 -0.53
N TYR A 33 9.06 -12.15 -0.24
CA TYR A 33 8.53 -12.07 1.12
C TYR A 33 7.55 -13.21 1.38
N GLN A 34 7.74 -13.93 2.49
CA GLN A 34 6.80 -14.97 2.87
C GLN A 34 5.63 -14.33 3.63
N LEU A 35 4.51 -14.15 2.94
CA LEU A 35 3.25 -13.63 3.51
C LEU A 35 2.56 -14.73 4.32
N ILE A 36 3.12 -15.07 5.48
CA ILE A 36 2.48 -15.97 6.44
C ILE A 36 1.37 -15.19 7.14
N TRP A 37 0.15 -15.73 7.13
CA TRP A 37 -1.03 -15.10 7.74
C TRP A 37 -0.79 -14.62 9.18
N GLU A 38 0.04 -15.34 9.93
CA GLU A 38 0.36 -15.05 11.32
C GLU A 38 1.12 -13.74 11.53
N TYR A 39 1.97 -13.32 10.58
CA TYR A 39 2.60 -12.00 10.58
C TYR A 39 1.75 -10.98 9.85
N PHE A 40 1.09 -11.42 8.78
CA PHE A 40 0.28 -10.53 7.93
C PHE A 40 -0.94 -9.95 8.68
N LYS A 41 -1.55 -10.70 9.60
CA LYS A 41 -2.65 -10.21 10.46
C LYS A 41 -2.21 -9.16 11.48
N GLU A 42 -0.92 -9.08 11.79
CA GLU A 42 -0.37 -8.13 12.76
C GLU A 42 -0.13 -6.75 12.13
N ILE A 43 -0.21 -6.64 10.79
CA ILE A 43 -0.11 -5.37 10.09
C ILE A 43 -1.28 -4.48 10.51
N PRO A 44 -1.02 -3.31 11.12
CA PRO A 44 -2.08 -2.42 11.57
C PRO A 44 -2.74 -1.75 10.36
N ILE A 45 -3.85 -2.29 9.87
CA ILE A 45 -4.59 -1.69 8.75
C ILE A 45 -5.51 -0.60 9.33
N PRO A 46 -5.30 0.69 9.00
CA PRO A 46 -6.17 1.75 9.47
C PRO A 46 -7.56 1.55 8.86
N THR A 47 -8.60 1.79 9.66
CA THR A 47 -9.97 1.80 9.17
C THR A 47 -10.31 3.24 8.77
N PRO A 48 -10.29 3.60 7.48
CA PRO A 48 -10.58 4.95 7.04
C PRO A 48 -12.05 5.31 7.31
N PRO A 49 -12.36 6.59 7.60
CA PRO A 49 -13.71 7.10 7.55
C PRO A 49 -14.32 6.91 6.15
N ILE A 50 -15.66 6.86 6.11
CA ILE A 50 -16.45 6.51 4.91
C ILE A 50 -16.06 7.35 3.67
N GLU A 51 -15.76 8.63 3.85
CA GLU A 51 -15.36 9.53 2.77
C GLU A 51 -14.01 9.13 2.15
N GLN A 52 -12.99 8.86 2.98
CA GLN A 52 -11.67 8.41 2.51
C GLN A 52 -11.74 7.00 1.93
N ARG A 53 -12.56 6.11 2.51
CA ARG A 53 -12.82 4.78 1.94
C ARG A 53 -13.30 4.88 0.50
N LYS A 54 -14.28 5.75 0.22
CA LYS A 54 -14.78 5.97 -1.15
C LYS A 54 -13.70 6.52 -2.08
N GLN A 55 -12.85 7.43 -1.59
CA GLN A 55 -11.75 7.96 -2.40
C GLN A 55 -10.75 6.87 -2.77
N LEU A 56 -10.35 6.04 -1.81
CA LEU A 56 -9.48 4.89 -2.05
C LEU A 56 -10.13 3.90 -3.02
N GLU A 57 -11.40 3.57 -2.83
CA GLU A 57 -12.16 2.68 -3.70
C GLU A 57 -12.20 3.19 -5.14
N VAL A 58 -12.41 4.49 -5.35
CA VAL A 58 -12.38 5.09 -6.69
C VAL A 58 -10.99 4.99 -7.32
N LEU A 59 -9.92 5.30 -6.58
CA LEU A 59 -8.54 5.23 -7.09
C LEU A 59 -8.13 3.79 -7.40
N VAL A 60 -8.40 2.86 -6.49
CA VAL A 60 -8.11 1.43 -6.68
C VAL A 60 -8.88 0.89 -7.88
N ASN A 61 -10.17 1.21 -8.02
CA ASN A 61 -10.93 0.79 -9.20
C ASN A 61 -10.34 1.36 -10.49
N ARG A 62 -9.93 2.64 -10.52
CA ARG A 62 -9.28 3.21 -11.71
C ARG A 62 -7.98 2.48 -12.08
N VAL A 63 -7.13 2.19 -11.09
CA VAL A 63 -5.90 1.42 -11.31
C VAL A 63 -6.20 0.01 -11.82
N LEU A 64 -7.23 -0.64 -11.27
CA LEU A 64 -7.69 -1.96 -11.71
C LEU A 64 -8.27 -1.94 -13.13
N GLU A 65 -9.01 -0.90 -13.51
CA GLU A 65 -9.58 -0.72 -14.85
C GLU A 65 -8.49 -0.71 -15.93
N ILE A 66 -7.35 -0.07 -15.65
CA ILE A 66 -6.19 -0.08 -16.56
C ILE A 66 -5.22 -1.24 -16.29
N SER A 67 -5.62 -2.22 -15.48
CA SER A 67 -4.79 -3.39 -15.11
C SER A 67 -3.43 -3.02 -14.51
N GLY A 68 -3.33 -1.87 -13.84
CA GLY A 68 -2.07 -1.36 -13.30
C GLY A 68 -1.04 -1.01 -14.38
N GLN A 69 -1.46 -0.72 -15.61
CA GLN A 69 -0.55 -0.38 -16.71
C GLN A 69 -0.88 0.98 -17.33
N GLY A 70 0.13 1.86 -17.40
CA GLY A 70 0.05 3.14 -18.08
C GLY A 70 0.75 4.27 -17.32
N PRO A 71 1.01 5.42 -17.96
CA PRO A 71 1.68 6.56 -17.33
C PRO A 71 0.84 7.20 -16.22
N GLN A 72 -0.47 6.93 -16.18
CA GLN A 72 -1.40 7.43 -15.17
C GLN A 72 -1.34 6.63 -13.86
N VAL A 73 -0.89 5.38 -13.90
CA VAL A 73 -0.79 4.50 -12.73
C VAL A 73 0.10 5.14 -11.67
N ALA A 74 1.29 5.62 -12.07
CA ALA A 74 2.23 6.26 -11.15
C ALA A 74 1.63 7.51 -10.47
N ALA A 75 0.76 8.26 -11.16
CA ALA A 75 0.07 9.40 -10.57
C ALA A 75 -0.99 8.96 -9.57
N TRP A 76 -1.77 7.92 -9.88
CA TRP A 76 -2.80 7.37 -8.99
C TRP A 76 -2.20 6.63 -7.79
N GLU A 77 -1.08 5.94 -7.96
CA GLU A 77 -0.32 5.31 -6.88
C GLU A 77 0.21 6.38 -5.93
N ARG A 78 0.72 7.51 -6.45
CA ARG A 78 1.16 8.63 -5.62
C ARG A 78 0.00 9.25 -4.83
N GLU A 79 -1.13 9.49 -5.48
CA GLU A 79 -2.34 10.02 -4.80
C GLU A 79 -2.85 9.05 -3.74
N LEU A 80 -2.80 7.75 -4.02
CA LEU A 80 -3.15 6.69 -3.09
C LEU A 80 -2.18 6.66 -1.90
N ASN A 81 -0.87 6.77 -2.13
CA ASN A 81 0.14 6.85 -1.09
C ASN A 81 -0.12 8.03 -0.16
N GLU A 82 -0.35 9.23 -0.70
CA GLU A 82 -0.65 10.44 0.08
C GLU A 82 -1.89 10.24 0.97
N LEU A 83 -2.96 9.65 0.42
CA LEU A 83 -4.16 9.33 1.21
C LEU A 83 -3.85 8.31 2.31
N VAL A 84 -3.11 7.25 2.01
CA VAL A 84 -2.77 6.22 2.97
C VAL A 84 -1.85 6.78 4.06
N TYR A 85 -0.86 7.61 3.74
CA TYR A 85 0.00 8.26 4.74
C TYR A 85 -0.82 9.11 5.70
N GLY A 86 -1.83 9.82 5.19
CA GLY A 86 -2.79 10.55 6.02
C GLY A 86 -3.60 9.65 6.95
N LEU A 87 -3.89 8.39 6.57
CA LEU A 87 -4.58 7.42 7.44
C LEU A 87 -3.71 6.91 8.57
N TYR A 88 -2.42 6.74 8.31
CA TYR A 88 -1.45 6.36 9.34
C TYR A 88 -0.99 7.56 10.19
N GLY A 89 -1.35 8.79 9.81
CA GLY A 89 -0.96 9.99 10.51
C GLY A 89 0.54 10.27 10.44
N LEU A 90 1.18 9.85 9.35
CA LEU A 90 2.62 9.96 9.18
C LEU A 90 3.01 11.40 8.87
N THR A 91 4.18 11.78 9.38
CA THR A 91 4.85 13.02 9.08
C THR A 91 5.65 12.91 7.77
N ASP A 92 5.96 14.06 7.16
CA ASP A 92 6.79 14.11 5.95
C ASP A 92 8.16 13.42 6.16
N GLU A 93 8.70 13.48 7.39
CA GLU A 93 9.95 12.80 7.76
C GLU A 93 9.80 11.28 7.73
N GLU A 94 8.71 10.73 8.27
CA GLU A 94 8.44 9.29 8.24
C GLU A 94 8.14 8.80 6.82
N ILE A 95 7.42 9.60 6.03
CA ILE A 95 7.16 9.30 4.62
C ILE A 95 8.48 9.21 3.84
N ALA A 96 9.38 10.17 4.03
CA ALA A 96 10.68 10.17 3.37
C ALA A 96 11.51 8.92 3.73
N LEU A 97 11.54 8.52 5.01
CA LEU A 97 12.22 7.31 5.45
C LEU A 97 11.63 6.03 4.84
N ILE A 98 10.30 5.96 4.72
CA ILE A 98 9.60 4.83 4.10
C ILE A 98 9.91 4.76 2.60
N GLU A 99 9.87 5.89 1.90
CA GLU A 99 10.17 5.95 0.46
C GLU A 99 11.64 5.62 0.18
N GLU A 100 12.57 6.08 1.01
CA GLU A 100 13.99 5.72 0.93
C GLU A 100 14.18 4.21 1.13
N ALA A 101 13.59 3.66 2.20
CA ALA A 101 13.67 2.23 2.48
C ALA A 101 13.09 1.39 1.34
N VAL A 102 11.93 1.76 0.78
CA VAL A 102 11.32 1.00 -0.33
C VAL A 102 12.06 1.20 -1.65
N GLY A 103 12.61 2.39 -1.90
CA GLY A 103 13.38 2.72 -3.11
C GLY A 103 14.67 1.92 -3.25
N GLU A 104 15.31 1.51 -2.15
CA GLU A 104 16.48 0.63 -2.17
C GLU A 104 16.17 -0.79 -2.66
N PHE A 105 14.93 -1.28 -2.52
CA PHE A 105 14.55 -2.64 -2.91
C PHE A 105 14.12 -2.78 -4.37
N ALA A 106 14.02 -1.68 -5.12
CA ALA A 106 13.68 -1.68 -6.54
C ALA A 106 14.89 -1.83 -7.49
N GLN A 107 16.09 -2.10 -6.97
CA GLN A 107 17.32 -2.34 -7.73
C GLN A 107 17.62 -3.82 -8.00
#